data_AF-A0A2B7XIB8-F1
#
_entry.id   AF-A0A2B7XIB8-F1
#
_cell.length_a   1.000
_cell.length_b   1.000
_cell.length_c   1.000
_cell.angle_alpha   90.00
_cell.angle_beta   90.00
_cell.angle_gamma   90.00
#
_symmetry.space_group_name_H-M   'P 1'
#
loop_
_entity.id
_entity.type
_entity.pdbx_description
1 polymer ?
#
loop_
_entity_poly.entity_id
_entity_poly.type
_entity_poly.pdbx_seq_one_letter_code
_entity_poly.pdbx_strand_id
1 'polypeptide(L)'
;MTTTTTPPSSSPHISYLHKCLDLARLSPPKPTNFRVGAILVHRKKPTTTTTTTTTSPPPTTTTPIPTSTTDTILSTGYTLELPGNTHAEQCCLAKYAAQQGVSEEDVGRALLPGGKHPLDNNNSSDEVGEVVLYVTMEPCGKRLSGNTPCVQRIIRTRNNNNNNNNKSETGTDTSSGKKSGIIAGTRGISKVYFGVKEPGTFVGASEGCKMLDEAGIEWEVVPGLEEEILGVAMAGHKDKDNKQAREEGKGEGGGSRGTNVDDISPEERRRQEVLPRNPMKRMMEADI
;
A
#
# COMPACT_ATOMS: atom_id res chain seq x y z
N MET A 1 7.58 6.59 45.59
CA MET A 1 7.29 7.08 44.23
C MET A 1 6.98 5.87 43.37
N THR A 2 5.71 5.51 43.26
CA THR A 2 5.24 4.39 42.45
C THR A 2 5.02 4.91 41.03
N THR A 3 5.89 4.53 40.10
CA THR A 3 5.73 4.83 38.67
C THR A 3 4.63 3.95 38.11
N THR A 4 3.45 4.54 37.88
CA THR A 4 2.35 3.91 37.18
C THR A 4 2.74 3.79 35.70
N THR A 5 3.19 2.62 35.28
CA THR A 5 3.38 2.26 33.87
C THR A 5 2.01 2.18 33.20
N THR A 6 1.68 3.16 32.38
CA THR A 6 0.55 3.09 31.45
C THR A 6 0.79 1.92 30.49
N PRO A 7 -0.14 0.95 30.33
CA PRO A 7 0.02 -0.11 29.35
C PRO A 7 0.11 0.50 27.94
N PRO A 8 0.92 -0.05 27.03
CA PRO A 8 0.99 0.46 25.67
C PRO A 8 -0.40 0.36 25.05
N SER A 9 -1.00 1.49 24.68
CA SER A 9 -2.24 1.49 23.92
C SER A 9 -1.94 0.79 22.60
N SER A 10 -2.48 -0.41 22.38
CA SER A 10 -2.32 -1.13 21.12
C SER A 10 -2.85 -0.26 19.99
N SER A 11 -1.96 0.25 19.13
CA SER A 11 -2.35 1.05 17.97
C SER A 11 -3.43 0.29 17.18
N PRO A 12 -4.55 0.93 16.76
CA PRO A 12 -5.58 0.24 15.98
C PRO A 12 -5.02 -0.38 14.68
N HIS A 13 -3.90 0.15 14.17
CA HIS A 13 -3.19 -0.37 13.00
C HIS A 13 -2.59 -1.76 13.21
N ILE A 14 -2.21 -2.13 14.44
CA ILE A 14 -1.65 -3.46 14.74
C ILE A 14 -2.65 -4.57 14.42
N SER A 15 -3.95 -4.32 14.67
CA SER A 15 -5.02 -5.27 14.37
C SER A 15 -5.15 -5.55 12.87
N TYR A 16 -4.92 -4.54 12.02
CA TYR A 16 -4.90 -4.71 10.57
C TYR A 16 -3.66 -5.45 10.10
N LEU A 17 -2.50 -5.20 10.71
CA LEU A 17 -1.27 -5.92 10.37
C LEU A 17 -1.31 -7.39 10.80
N HIS A 18 -1.92 -7.73 11.93
CA HIS A 18 -2.19 -9.14 12.26
C HIS A 18 -3.05 -9.82 11.18
N LYS A 19 -4.13 -9.17 10.71
CA LYS A 19 -4.94 -9.71 9.61
C LYS A 19 -4.13 -9.83 8.31
N CYS A 20 -3.26 -8.87 8.00
CA CYS A 20 -2.34 -8.97 6.86
C CYS A 20 -1.38 -10.15 7.01
N LEU A 21 -0.90 -10.40 8.24
CA LEU A 21 -0.02 -11.52 8.55
C LEU A 21 -0.73 -12.87 8.40
N ASP A 22 -1.99 -12.97 8.81
CA ASP A 22 -2.81 -14.15 8.59
C ASP A 22 -2.99 -14.44 7.08
N LEU A 23 -3.22 -13.40 6.27
CA LEU A 23 -3.26 -13.52 4.81
C LEU A 23 -1.90 -13.99 4.25
N ALA A 24 -0.79 -13.44 4.75
CA ALA A 24 0.56 -13.84 4.33
C ALA A 24 0.81 -15.34 4.58
N ARG A 25 0.28 -15.90 5.67
CA ARG A 25 0.36 -17.33 6.00
C ARG A 25 -0.38 -18.24 5.01
N LEU A 26 -1.26 -17.70 4.16
CA LEU A 26 -1.92 -18.46 3.09
C LEU A 26 -1.01 -18.68 1.87
N SER A 27 -0.02 -17.81 1.67
CA SER A 27 0.95 -17.96 0.59
C SER A 27 1.86 -19.18 0.84
N PRO A 28 2.17 -20.03 -0.14
CA PRO A 28 3.07 -21.16 0.07
C PRO A 28 4.51 -20.69 0.34
N PRO A 29 5.26 -21.33 1.27
CA PRO A 29 6.66 -21.01 1.49
C PRO A 29 7.50 -21.38 0.28
N LYS A 30 8.22 -20.40 -0.29
CA LYS A 30 9.09 -20.57 -1.46
C LYS A 30 10.43 -19.88 -1.23
N PRO A 31 11.52 -20.40 -1.79
CA PRO A 31 12.86 -19.81 -1.62
C PRO A 31 13.06 -18.48 -2.35
N THR A 32 12.10 -18.08 -3.19
CA THR A 32 12.23 -17.00 -4.17
C THR A 32 11.20 -15.90 -3.97
N ASN A 33 10.24 -16.09 -3.07
CA ASN A 33 9.13 -15.18 -2.86
C ASN A 33 8.92 -14.98 -1.36
N PHE A 34 8.91 -13.72 -0.94
CA PHE A 34 8.46 -13.38 0.41
C PHE A 34 6.96 -13.58 0.55
N ARG A 35 6.53 -14.11 1.68
CA ARG A 35 5.11 -14.25 2.03
C ARG A 35 4.61 -12.94 2.60
N VAL A 36 3.96 -12.14 1.76
CA VAL A 36 3.38 -10.84 2.13
C VAL A 36 1.85 -10.92 2.06
N GLY A 37 1.17 -10.19 2.94
CA GLY A 37 -0.29 -9.99 2.91
C GLY A 37 -0.64 -8.51 2.96
N ALA A 38 -1.80 -8.16 2.39
CA ALA A 38 -2.26 -6.78 2.23
C ALA A 38 -3.79 -6.66 2.37
N ILE A 39 -4.25 -5.52 2.89
CA ILE A 39 -5.68 -5.19 3.07
C ILE A 39 -5.90 -3.75 2.64
N LEU A 40 -6.90 -3.55 1.77
CA LEU A 40 -7.36 -2.23 1.35
C LEU A 40 -8.59 -1.84 2.17
N VAL A 41 -8.56 -0.66 2.80
CA VAL A 41 -9.58 -0.18 3.72
C VAL A 41 -10.11 1.16 3.26
N HIS A 42 -11.42 1.34 3.26
CA HIS A 42 -12.07 2.65 3.23
C HIS A 42 -12.35 3.08 4.67
N ARG A 43 -11.79 4.22 5.09
CA ARG A 43 -11.95 4.80 6.42
C ARG A 43 -12.83 6.04 6.34
N LYS A 44 -13.98 6.02 6.99
CA LYS A 44 -14.84 7.21 7.12
C LYS A 44 -14.19 8.21 8.08
N LYS A 45 -14.09 9.47 7.68
CA LYS A 45 -13.63 10.52 8.59
C LYS A 45 -14.70 10.76 9.67
N PRO A 46 -14.29 11.00 10.92
CA PRO A 46 -15.24 11.31 11.97
C PRO A 46 -15.89 12.66 11.65
N THR A 47 -17.21 12.66 11.44
CA THR A 47 -17.98 13.89 11.27
C THR A 47 -18.30 14.45 12.66
N THR A 48 -17.78 15.64 12.96
CA THR A 48 -18.16 16.40 14.15
C THR A 48 -19.64 16.75 14.05
N THR A 49 -20.51 15.98 14.71
CA THR A 49 -21.93 16.30 14.76
C THR A 49 -22.17 17.18 15.97
N THR A 50 -22.37 18.47 15.74
CA THR A 50 -22.79 19.40 16.79
C THR A 50 -24.23 19.09 17.18
N THR A 51 -24.43 18.37 18.28
CA THR A 51 -25.77 18.15 18.83
C THR A 51 -26.10 19.33 19.74
N THR A 52 -26.96 20.24 19.27
CA THR A 52 -27.50 21.33 20.09
C THR A 52 -28.67 20.79 20.90
N THR A 53 -28.42 20.35 22.14
CA THR A 53 -29.49 20.00 23.08
C THR A 53 -30.17 21.29 23.55
N THR A 54 -31.36 21.57 23.02
CA THR A 54 -32.24 22.63 23.49
C THR A 54 -33.08 22.08 24.65
N THR A 55 -32.48 21.99 25.83
CA THR A 55 -33.28 22.04 27.06
C THR A 55 -33.58 23.50 27.34
N SER A 56 -34.84 23.82 27.61
CA SER A 56 -35.42 25.13 27.95
C SER A 56 -34.49 26.03 28.80
N PRO A 57 -34.64 27.37 28.76
CA PRO A 57 -33.57 28.31 29.15
C PRO A 57 -33.13 28.10 30.61
N PRO A 58 -31.81 28.11 30.97
CA PRO A 58 -30.54 28.42 30.25
C PRO A 58 -29.50 27.25 30.34
N PRO A 59 -28.15 27.43 30.24
CA PRO A 59 -27.30 27.91 29.14
C PRO A 59 -26.94 26.81 28.10
N THR A 60 -26.60 27.21 26.88
CA THR A 60 -26.12 26.32 25.81
C THR A 60 -24.70 25.83 26.08
N THR A 61 -24.52 24.52 26.26
CA THR A 61 -23.19 23.88 26.28
C THR A 61 -23.00 23.10 24.99
N THR A 62 -22.16 23.61 24.10
CA THR A 62 -21.78 22.94 22.85
C THR A 62 -20.64 21.96 23.13
N THR A 63 -20.95 20.68 23.30
CA THR A 63 -19.92 19.64 23.41
C THR A 63 -19.79 18.91 22.06
N PRO A 64 -18.66 19.02 21.34
CA PRO A 64 -18.42 18.18 20.17
C PRO A 64 -18.27 16.73 20.64
N ILE A 65 -19.19 15.85 20.25
CA ILE A 65 -19.04 14.40 20.44
C ILE A 65 -18.25 13.88 19.23
N PRO A 66 -17.00 13.42 19.39
CA PRO A 66 -16.30 12.76 18.30
C PRO A 66 -17.04 11.45 17.97
N THR A 67 -17.55 11.35 16.75
CA THR A 67 -18.09 10.09 16.23
C THR A 67 -16.93 9.14 15.93
N SER A 68 -17.07 7.85 16.24
CA SER A 68 -16.02 6.84 16.01
C SER A 68 -15.71 6.69 14.52
N THR A 69 -14.42 6.59 14.14
CA THR A 69 -14.01 6.22 12.78
C THR A 69 -14.56 4.84 12.41
N THR A 70 -15.23 4.74 11.26
CA THR A 70 -15.75 3.46 10.76
C THR A 70 -14.94 3.02 9.55
N ASP A 71 -14.32 1.86 9.65
CA ASP A 71 -13.49 1.27 8.60
C ASP A 71 -14.26 0.14 7.88
N THR A 72 -14.15 0.10 6.56
CA THR A 72 -14.69 -0.96 5.69
C THR A 72 -13.57 -1.58 4.87
N ILE A 73 -13.39 -2.89 4.94
CA ILE A 73 -12.41 -3.58 4.09
C ILE A 73 -12.98 -3.67 2.67
N LEU A 74 -12.26 -3.11 1.70
CA LEU A 74 -12.63 -3.13 0.29
C LEU A 74 -12.12 -4.38 -0.43
N SER A 75 -10.88 -4.79 -0.13
CA SER A 75 -10.23 -5.94 -0.76
C SER A 75 -9.08 -6.45 0.10
N THR A 76 -8.65 -7.67 -0.18
CA THR A 76 -7.50 -8.32 0.46
C THR A 76 -6.61 -8.96 -0.60
N GLY A 77 -5.33 -9.13 -0.27
CA GLY A 77 -4.34 -9.75 -1.13
C GLY A 77 -3.29 -10.52 -0.34
N TYR A 78 -2.80 -11.62 -0.89
CA TYR A 78 -1.52 -12.20 -0.44
C TYR A 78 -0.65 -12.63 -1.62
N THR A 79 0.63 -12.85 -1.35
CA THR A 79 1.62 -13.22 -2.38
C THR A 79 1.21 -14.51 -3.08
N LEU A 80 1.19 -14.51 -4.42
CA LEU A 80 0.77 -15.64 -5.25
C LEU A 80 -0.70 -16.05 -5.09
N GLU A 81 -1.57 -15.19 -4.55
CA GLU A 81 -3.01 -15.45 -4.52
C GLU A 81 -3.61 -15.51 -5.94
N LEU A 82 -3.16 -14.63 -6.83
CA LEU A 82 -3.53 -14.65 -8.24
C LEU A 82 -2.43 -15.33 -9.08
N PRO A 83 -2.78 -15.96 -10.22
CA PRO A 83 -1.81 -16.60 -11.10
C PRO A 83 -0.65 -15.69 -11.49
N GLY A 84 0.54 -16.28 -11.58
CA GLY A 84 1.77 -15.61 -11.95
C GLY A 84 2.59 -15.11 -10.77
N ASN A 85 3.65 -14.34 -11.04
CA ASN A 85 4.53 -13.81 -10.00
C ASN A 85 3.92 -12.54 -9.38
N THR A 86 2.85 -12.69 -8.61
CA THR A 86 2.06 -11.59 -8.04
C THR A 86 2.46 -11.29 -6.59
N HIS A 87 2.62 -10.00 -6.28
CA HIS A 87 2.80 -9.54 -4.90
C HIS A 87 1.43 -9.28 -4.25
N ALA A 88 1.39 -9.19 -2.92
CA ALA A 88 0.15 -9.03 -2.17
C ALA A 88 -0.64 -7.78 -2.55
N GLU A 89 0.04 -6.65 -2.75
CA GLU A 89 -0.56 -5.36 -3.13
C GLU A 89 -1.17 -5.44 -4.53
N GLN A 90 -0.48 -6.14 -5.45
CA GLN A 90 -1.00 -6.41 -6.79
C GLN A 90 -2.26 -7.29 -6.73
N CYS A 91 -2.26 -8.38 -5.95
CA CYS A 91 -3.44 -9.22 -5.76
C CYS A 91 -4.61 -8.42 -5.19
N CYS A 92 -4.34 -7.60 -4.16
CA CYS A 92 -5.33 -6.78 -3.48
C CYS A 92 -6.03 -5.80 -4.45
N LEU A 93 -5.25 -5.05 -5.23
CA LEU A 93 -5.76 -4.10 -6.23
C LEU A 93 -6.46 -4.78 -7.41
N ALA A 94 -5.89 -5.87 -7.93
CA ALA A 94 -6.48 -6.59 -9.05
C ALA A 94 -7.84 -7.22 -8.70
N LYS A 95 -7.96 -7.79 -7.49
CA LYS A 95 -9.24 -8.32 -6.99
C LYS A 95 -10.28 -7.22 -6.82
N TYR A 96 -9.89 -6.06 -6.29
CA TYR A 96 -10.79 -4.93 -6.18
C TYR A 96 -11.24 -4.44 -7.56
N ALA A 97 -10.31 -4.27 -8.51
CA ALA A 97 -10.64 -3.88 -9.88
C ALA A 97 -11.65 -4.84 -10.53
N ALA A 98 -11.43 -6.15 -10.39
CA ALA A 98 -12.34 -7.17 -10.89
C ALA A 98 -13.73 -7.08 -10.26
N GLN A 99 -13.83 -6.86 -8.94
CA GLN A 99 -15.12 -6.65 -8.25
C GLN A 99 -15.86 -5.42 -8.77
N GLN A 100 -15.13 -4.39 -9.19
CA GLN A 100 -15.69 -3.14 -9.72
C GLN A 100 -15.89 -3.17 -11.25
N GLY A 101 -15.57 -4.28 -11.91
CA GLY A 101 -15.70 -4.42 -13.37
C GLY A 101 -14.74 -3.54 -14.17
N VAL A 102 -13.60 -3.16 -13.60
CA VAL A 102 -12.57 -2.34 -14.26
C VAL A 102 -11.25 -3.09 -14.39
N SER A 103 -10.38 -2.65 -15.30
CA SER A 103 -9.02 -3.16 -15.39
C SER A 103 -8.18 -2.73 -14.18
N GLU A 104 -7.13 -3.50 -13.85
CA GLU A 104 -6.23 -3.18 -12.73
C GLU A 104 -5.57 -1.81 -12.89
N GLU A 105 -5.23 -1.43 -14.12
CA GLU A 105 -4.69 -0.12 -14.48
C GLU A 105 -5.66 1.03 -14.21
N ASP A 106 -6.98 0.78 -14.25
CA ASP A 106 -8.03 1.77 -14.05
C ASP A 106 -8.63 1.75 -12.63
N VAL A 107 -8.11 0.90 -11.74
CA VAL A 107 -8.64 0.70 -10.37
C VAL A 107 -8.77 2.01 -9.58
N GLY A 108 -7.89 2.99 -9.82
CA GLY A 108 -7.95 4.31 -9.20
C GLY A 108 -9.26 5.07 -9.46
N ARG A 109 -9.96 4.78 -10.56
CA ARG A 109 -11.27 5.38 -10.86
C ARG A 109 -12.36 4.85 -9.94
N ALA A 110 -12.28 3.59 -9.54
CA ALA A 110 -13.22 2.94 -8.63
C ALA A 110 -12.94 3.25 -7.15
N LEU A 111 -11.72 3.67 -6.81
CA LEU A 111 -11.35 4.10 -5.46
C LEU A 111 -11.85 5.53 -5.17
N LEU A 112 -13.16 5.63 -4.97
CA LEU A 112 -13.85 6.88 -4.71
C LEU A 112 -13.75 7.27 -3.23
N PRO A 113 -13.32 8.51 -2.91
CA PRO A 113 -13.19 8.98 -1.54
C PRO A 113 -14.54 9.16 -0.82
N GLY A 114 -15.66 8.98 -1.50
CA GLY A 114 -17.00 9.04 -0.90
C GLY A 114 -17.73 7.71 -0.77
N GLY A 115 -17.08 6.57 -1.05
CA GLY A 115 -17.70 5.24 -0.93
C GLY A 115 -18.88 4.96 -1.88
N LYS A 116 -19.31 5.93 -2.70
CA LYS A 116 -20.44 5.76 -3.62
C LYS A 116 -20.06 4.83 -4.76
N HIS A 117 -20.75 3.71 -4.85
CA HIS A 117 -20.78 2.90 -6.05
C HIS A 117 -21.40 3.74 -7.20
N PRO A 118 -20.96 3.60 -8.47
CA PRO A 118 -21.51 4.37 -9.60
C PRO A 118 -23.02 4.25 -9.83
N LEU A 119 -23.70 3.30 -9.16
CA LEU A 119 -25.14 3.07 -9.21
C LEU A 119 -25.92 3.59 -7.99
N ASP A 120 -25.27 4.24 -7.03
CA ASP A 120 -25.94 4.74 -5.83
C ASP A 120 -26.45 6.18 -6.04
N ASN A 121 -27.73 6.30 -6.40
CA ASN A 121 -28.39 7.56 -6.80
C ASN A 121 -28.72 8.50 -5.62
N ASN A 122 -28.36 8.12 -4.38
CA ASN A 122 -28.61 8.97 -3.23
C ASN A 122 -27.57 10.08 -3.13
N ASN A 123 -28.02 11.31 -3.32
CA ASN A 123 -27.23 12.53 -3.39
C ASN A 123 -26.73 13.04 -2.02
N SER A 124 -26.34 12.17 -1.09
CA SER A 124 -25.67 12.60 0.15
C SER A 124 -24.19 12.87 -0.13
N SER A 125 -23.84 14.11 -0.42
CA SER A 125 -22.49 14.59 -0.73
C SER A 125 -21.51 14.57 0.46
N ASP A 126 -21.94 14.06 1.62
CA ASP A 126 -21.32 14.42 2.90
C ASP A 126 -20.46 13.31 3.53
N GLU A 127 -20.44 12.09 2.96
CA GLU A 127 -19.53 11.05 3.43
C GLU A 127 -18.14 11.23 2.81
N VAL A 128 -17.26 11.95 3.51
CA VAL A 128 -15.85 12.07 3.15
C VAL A 128 -15.07 10.97 3.87
N GLY A 129 -14.56 10.01 3.11
CA GLY A 129 -13.65 8.97 3.59
C GLY A 129 -12.29 9.03 2.89
N GLU A 130 -11.39 8.16 3.33
CA GLU A 130 -10.09 7.98 2.72
C GLU A 130 -9.82 6.49 2.47
N VAL A 131 -8.93 6.17 1.53
CA VAL A 131 -8.55 4.79 1.22
C VAL A 131 -7.15 4.52 1.76
N VAL A 132 -7.03 3.57 2.67
CA VAL A 132 -5.78 3.20 3.33
C VAL A 132 -5.37 1.79 2.92
N LEU A 133 -4.08 1.59 2.64
CA LEU A 133 -3.51 0.26 2.39
C LEU A 133 -2.70 -0.19 3.61
N TYR A 134 -2.98 -1.38 4.11
CA TYR A 134 -2.13 -2.08 5.07
C TYR A 134 -1.41 -3.21 4.36
N VAL A 135 -0.13 -3.41 4.65
CA VAL A 135 0.69 -4.48 4.08
C VAL A 135 1.74 -4.93 5.09
N THR A 136 2.08 -6.22 5.14
CA THR A 136 3.03 -6.70 6.16
C THR A 136 4.43 -6.10 5.97
N MET A 137 4.89 -5.95 4.73
CA MET A 137 6.20 -5.41 4.37
C MET A 137 6.07 -4.13 3.55
N GLU A 138 7.09 -3.28 3.59
CA GLU A 138 7.23 -2.12 2.73
C GLU A 138 6.95 -2.47 1.25
N PRO A 139 6.06 -1.73 0.56
CA PRO A 139 5.81 -1.97 -0.85
C PRO A 139 7.06 -1.72 -1.70
N CYS A 140 7.34 -2.64 -2.63
CA CYS A 140 8.55 -2.53 -3.43
C CYS A 140 8.57 -1.32 -4.37
N GLY A 141 9.69 -0.60 -4.36
CA GLY A 141 10.03 0.47 -5.32
C GLY A 141 10.55 -0.07 -6.65
N LYS A 142 11.16 -1.27 -6.63
CA LYS A 142 11.71 -1.95 -7.81
C LYS A 142 11.39 -3.44 -7.78
N ARG A 143 11.26 -4.06 -8.96
CA ARG A 143 11.08 -5.52 -9.09
C ARG A 143 12.12 -6.10 -10.02
N LEU A 144 12.82 -7.13 -9.56
CA LEU A 144 13.80 -7.85 -10.38
C LEU A 144 13.13 -8.54 -11.58
N SER A 145 11.91 -9.05 -11.40
CA SER A 145 11.10 -9.65 -12.49
C SER A 145 10.80 -8.69 -13.66
N GLY A 146 11.00 -7.38 -13.49
CA GLY A 146 10.63 -6.36 -14.48
C GLY A 146 9.14 -6.01 -14.53
N ASN A 147 8.30 -6.69 -13.75
CA ASN A 147 6.91 -6.31 -13.56
C ASN A 147 6.78 -4.95 -12.84
N THR A 148 5.64 -4.28 -13.00
CA THR A 148 5.38 -2.99 -12.33
C THR A 148 5.56 -3.11 -10.80
N PRO A 149 6.42 -2.26 -10.19
CA PRO A 149 6.60 -2.21 -8.74
C PRO A 149 5.32 -1.86 -7.98
N CYS A 150 5.20 -2.35 -6.74
CA CYS A 150 4.00 -2.14 -5.93
C CYS A 150 3.74 -0.66 -5.66
N VAL A 151 4.78 0.12 -5.37
CA VAL A 151 4.63 1.57 -5.18
C VAL A 151 4.09 2.27 -6.41
N GLN A 152 4.52 1.88 -7.61
CA GLN A 152 3.98 2.42 -8.87
C GLN A 152 2.48 2.09 -9.04
N ARG A 153 2.04 0.89 -8.61
CA ARG A 153 0.61 0.54 -8.63
C ARG A 153 -0.19 1.41 -7.66
N ILE A 154 0.35 1.64 -6.45
CA ILE A 154 -0.27 2.52 -5.45
C ILE A 154 -0.37 3.96 -5.98
N ILE A 155 0.71 4.51 -6.53
CA ILE A 155 0.75 5.88 -7.11
C ILE A 155 -0.27 6.02 -8.25
N ARG A 156 -0.37 5.03 -9.14
CA ARG A 156 -1.33 5.04 -10.26
C ARG A 156 -2.78 5.19 -9.80
N THR A 157 -3.12 4.73 -8.59
CA THR A 157 -4.49 4.93 -8.05
C THR A 157 -4.87 6.41 -7.92
N ARG A 158 -3.89 7.32 -7.80
CA ARG A 158 -4.10 8.77 -7.74
C ARG A 158 -4.05 9.43 -9.11
N ASN A 159 -3.05 9.06 -9.93
CA ASN A 159 -2.68 9.80 -11.15
C ASN A 159 -3.72 9.72 -12.29
N ASN A 160 -4.53 8.67 -12.36
CA ASN A 160 -5.55 8.51 -13.42
C ASN A 160 -6.67 9.57 -13.38
N ASN A 161 -6.67 10.46 -12.39
CA ASN A 161 -7.64 11.55 -12.27
C ASN A 161 -7.15 12.86 -12.90
N ASN A 162 -5.84 13.04 -13.12
CA ASN A 162 -5.30 14.27 -13.70
C ASN A 162 -5.44 14.33 -15.23
N ASN A 163 -5.64 13.19 -15.89
CA ASN A 163 -5.76 13.14 -17.36
C ASN A 163 -7.15 13.50 -17.91
N ASN A 164 -8.14 13.79 -17.06
CA ASN A 164 -9.47 14.22 -17.52
C ASN A 164 -9.62 15.74 -17.68
N ASN A 165 -8.62 16.54 -17.31
CA ASN A 165 -8.62 17.99 -17.52
C ASN A 165 -7.41 18.40 -18.35
N ASN A 166 -7.51 18.31 -19.68
CA ASN A 166 -7.05 19.31 -20.66
C ASN A 166 -6.88 18.72 -22.07
N LYS A 167 -7.94 18.86 -22.87
CA LYS A 167 -7.78 19.29 -24.26
C LYS A 167 -8.26 20.74 -24.35
N SER A 168 -7.47 21.64 -23.77
CA SER A 168 -7.52 23.07 -24.06
C SER A 168 -6.09 23.58 -23.92
N GLU A 169 -5.42 23.69 -25.05
CA GLU A 169 -4.15 24.40 -25.18
C GLU A 169 -4.35 25.86 -24.80
N THR A 170 -3.46 26.40 -23.96
CA THR A 170 -2.86 27.75 -23.95
C THR A 170 -2.62 28.25 -22.52
N GLY A 171 -1.42 28.76 -22.27
CA GLY A 171 -1.17 29.68 -21.16
C GLY A 171 -0.19 29.20 -20.10
N THR A 172 1.03 29.71 -20.20
CA THR A 172 2.05 29.87 -19.16
C THR A 172 1.47 30.30 -17.80
N ASP A 173 1.97 29.74 -16.69
CA ASP A 173 2.46 30.57 -15.58
C ASP A 173 3.24 29.82 -14.50
N THR A 174 4.21 30.56 -13.98
CA THR A 174 5.20 30.20 -12.98
C THR A 174 4.62 30.48 -11.60
N SER A 175 4.66 29.53 -10.64
CA SER A 175 4.93 29.88 -9.23
C SER A 175 5.18 28.68 -8.34
N SER A 176 6.33 28.78 -7.69
CA SER A 176 6.80 28.12 -6.49
C SER A 176 5.82 28.10 -5.32
N GLY A 177 5.69 26.91 -4.71
CA GLY A 177 5.61 26.73 -3.26
C GLY A 177 4.35 27.20 -2.54
N LYS A 178 3.44 26.26 -2.20
CA LYS A 178 2.63 26.40 -0.98
C LYS A 178 2.23 25.05 -0.38
N LYS A 179 2.58 24.96 0.91
CA LYS A 179 2.30 23.99 1.96
C LYS A 179 1.14 23.00 1.73
N SER A 180 1.48 21.75 2.05
CA SER A 180 0.62 20.64 2.47
C SER A 180 -0.60 21.12 3.27
N GLY A 181 -1.73 21.22 2.59
CA GLY A 181 -3.07 21.16 3.17
C GLY A 181 -3.73 19.96 2.52
N ILE A 182 -4.16 19.00 3.33
CA ILE A 182 -4.91 17.83 2.87
C ILE A 182 -6.13 18.33 2.09
N ILE A 183 -6.09 18.24 0.76
CA ILE A 183 -7.23 18.55 -0.09
C ILE A 183 -8.25 17.44 0.16
N ALA A 184 -9.35 17.77 0.84
CA ALA A 184 -10.50 16.88 0.97
C ALA A 184 -10.96 16.47 -0.45
N GLY A 185 -10.78 15.20 -0.81
CA GLY A 185 -11.18 14.66 -2.11
C GLY A 185 -10.08 14.03 -2.98
N THR A 186 -8.86 13.82 -2.48
CA THR A 186 -7.86 13.03 -3.21
C THR A 186 -8.34 11.58 -3.40
N ARG A 187 -8.61 11.22 -4.66
CA ARG A 187 -8.98 9.86 -5.08
C ARG A 187 -7.79 8.92 -5.00
N GLY A 188 -8.04 7.62 -4.84
CA GLY A 188 -7.00 6.60 -4.70
C GLY A 188 -6.49 6.45 -3.27
N ILE A 189 -5.38 5.71 -3.11
CA ILE A 189 -4.82 5.38 -1.79
C ILE A 189 -4.20 6.63 -1.15
N SER A 190 -4.72 7.05 0.01
CA SER A 190 -4.26 8.22 0.77
C SER A 190 -3.02 7.91 1.63
N LYS A 191 -3.01 6.72 2.25
CA LYS A 191 -2.00 6.33 3.25
C LYS A 191 -1.66 4.85 3.18
N VAL A 192 -0.38 4.51 3.45
CA VAL A 192 0.12 3.14 3.50
C VAL A 192 0.72 2.82 4.88
N TYR A 193 0.25 1.76 5.52
CA TYR A 193 0.83 1.25 6.76
C TYR A 193 1.54 -0.07 6.52
N PHE A 194 2.73 -0.25 7.08
CA PHE A 194 3.45 -1.51 7.00
C PHE A 194 4.27 -1.85 8.24
N GLY A 195 4.53 -3.13 8.48
CA GLY A 195 5.17 -3.57 9.73
C GLY A 195 6.69 -3.61 9.69
N VAL A 196 7.28 -3.88 8.52
CA VAL A 196 8.74 -3.92 8.35
C VAL A 196 9.17 -3.27 7.05
N LYS A 197 10.35 -2.64 7.07
CA LYS A 197 11.04 -2.19 5.85
C LYS A 197 11.61 -3.37 5.05
N GLU A 198 11.89 -3.14 3.77
CA GLU A 198 12.46 -4.17 2.91
C GLU A 198 13.77 -4.77 3.50
N PRO A 199 13.98 -6.09 3.42
CA PRO A 199 15.22 -6.72 3.88
C PRO A 199 16.42 -6.21 3.09
N GLY A 200 17.36 -5.54 3.76
CA GLY A 200 18.56 -4.95 3.16
C GLY A 200 18.56 -3.41 3.11
N THR A 201 17.40 -2.76 3.27
CA THR A 201 17.31 -1.30 3.44
C THR A 201 17.41 -0.86 4.91
N PHE A 202 17.63 -1.80 5.85
CA PHE A 202 17.87 -1.51 7.28
C PHE A 202 19.01 -0.50 7.54
N VAL A 203 19.88 -0.26 6.54
CA VAL A 203 21.00 0.71 6.59
C VAL A 203 20.99 1.67 5.39
N GLY A 204 19.98 1.64 4.50
CA GLY A 204 19.94 2.39 3.23
C GLY A 204 18.64 3.16 3.00
N ALA A 205 18.64 4.08 2.02
CA ALA A 205 17.44 4.81 1.63
C ALA A 205 16.44 3.87 0.93
N SER A 206 15.23 3.75 1.48
CA SER A 206 14.14 2.98 0.89
C SER A 206 13.63 3.66 -0.39
N GLU A 207 13.79 3.00 -1.53
CA GLU A 207 13.28 3.48 -2.82
C GLU A 207 11.75 3.56 -2.79
N GLY A 208 11.09 2.59 -2.14
CA GLY A 208 9.64 2.56 -2.03
C GLY A 208 9.07 3.75 -1.25
N CYS A 209 9.58 4.02 -0.05
CA CYS A 209 9.18 5.18 0.75
C CYS A 209 9.45 6.50 0.03
N LYS A 210 10.62 6.65 -0.60
CA LYS A 210 10.96 7.86 -1.36
C LYS A 210 9.92 8.14 -2.45
N MET A 211 9.54 7.11 -3.21
CA MET A 211 8.54 7.24 -4.27
C MET A 211 7.13 7.57 -3.72
N LEU A 212 6.77 7.04 -2.55
CA LEU A 212 5.51 7.40 -1.87
C LEU A 212 5.53 8.87 -1.42
N ASP A 213 6.63 9.33 -0.82
CA ASP A 213 6.81 10.73 -0.40
C ASP A 213 6.71 11.71 -1.58
N GLU A 214 7.39 11.41 -2.69
CA GLU A 214 7.36 12.21 -3.92
C GLU A 214 5.95 12.28 -4.54
N ALA A 215 5.14 11.23 -4.39
CA ALA A 215 3.74 11.19 -4.82
C ALA A 215 2.76 11.78 -3.79
N GLY A 216 3.26 12.29 -2.66
CA GLY A 216 2.45 12.82 -1.56
C GLY A 216 1.59 11.78 -0.87
N ILE A 217 1.95 10.49 -0.95
CA ILE A 217 1.27 9.39 -0.25
C ILE A 217 1.89 9.25 1.13
N GLU A 218 1.09 9.46 2.18
CA GLU A 218 1.55 9.27 3.54
C GLU A 218 1.87 7.79 3.79
N TRP A 219 2.90 7.52 4.56
CA TRP A 219 3.20 6.16 5.00
C TRP A 219 3.70 6.13 6.43
N GLU A 220 3.51 4.99 7.08
CA GLU A 220 3.87 4.79 8.48
C GLU A 220 4.30 3.34 8.73
N VAL A 221 5.44 3.17 9.41
CA VAL A 221 5.87 1.87 9.91
C VAL A 221 5.23 1.64 11.27
N VAL A 222 4.48 0.55 11.42
CA VAL A 222 3.83 0.19 12.67
C VAL A 222 4.72 -0.83 13.40
N PRO A 223 5.31 -0.46 14.55
CA PRO A 223 6.24 -1.33 15.26
C PRO A 223 5.52 -2.44 16.04
N GLY A 224 6.28 -3.45 16.46
CA GLY A 224 5.85 -4.50 17.40
C GLY A 224 5.48 -5.83 16.77
N LEU A 225 5.60 -5.98 15.44
CA LEU A 225 5.36 -7.23 14.72
C LEU A 225 6.54 -7.63 13.81
N GLU A 226 7.71 -7.03 14.00
CA GLU A 226 8.84 -7.15 13.09
C GLU A 226 9.33 -8.60 12.98
N GLU A 227 9.55 -9.25 14.13
CA GLU A 227 10.01 -10.64 14.19
C GLU A 227 9.00 -11.60 13.56
N GLU A 228 7.72 -11.45 13.89
CA GLU A 228 6.65 -12.29 13.34
C GLU A 228 6.49 -12.12 11.83
N ILE A 229 6.52 -10.88 11.35
CA ILE A 229 6.39 -10.55 9.93
C ILE A 229 7.58 -11.11 9.16
N LEU A 230 8.82 -10.90 9.63
CA LEU A 230 10.01 -11.43 8.96
C LEU A 230 10.03 -12.97 8.98
N GLY A 231 9.65 -13.58 10.09
CA GLY A 231 9.55 -15.04 10.21
C GLY A 231 8.55 -15.65 9.22
N VAL A 232 7.37 -15.02 9.05
CA VAL A 232 6.41 -15.46 8.02
C VAL A 232 6.93 -15.17 6.63
N ALA A 233 7.39 -13.95 6.37
CA ALA A 233 7.84 -13.52 5.05
C ALA A 233 8.96 -14.41 4.50
N MET A 234 9.93 -14.77 5.34
CA MET A 234 11.12 -15.53 4.95
C MET A 234 10.93 -17.04 4.99
N ALA A 235 9.78 -17.55 5.46
CA ALA A 235 9.54 -18.99 5.50
C ALA A 235 9.71 -19.64 4.11
N GLY A 236 10.64 -20.59 4.01
CA GLY A 236 11.00 -21.27 2.74
C GLY A 236 12.27 -20.74 2.08
N HIS A 237 12.80 -19.59 2.51
CA HIS A 237 14.15 -19.16 2.13
C HIS A 237 15.13 -20.00 2.93
N LYS A 238 15.81 -20.92 2.25
CA LYS A 238 16.94 -21.61 2.87
C LYS A 238 18.01 -20.56 3.09
N ASP A 239 18.41 -20.33 4.34
CA ASP A 239 19.68 -19.69 4.61
C ASP A 239 20.74 -20.51 3.87
N LYS A 240 21.30 -19.95 2.81
CA LYS A 240 22.50 -20.52 2.17
C LYS A 240 23.70 -20.47 3.14
N ASP A 241 23.52 -20.00 4.37
CA ASP A 241 24.56 -19.64 5.32
C ASP A 241 24.80 -20.67 6.45
N ASN A 242 24.30 -21.92 6.36
CA ASN A 242 24.66 -22.95 7.36
C ASN A 242 25.19 -24.29 6.81
N LYS A 243 25.96 -24.24 5.72
CA LYS A 243 26.88 -25.36 5.39
C LYS A 243 28.27 -24.94 4.90
N GLN A 244 28.61 -23.66 4.92
CA GLN A 244 29.90 -23.16 4.43
C GLN A 244 30.51 -22.07 5.34
N ALA A 245 30.25 -22.13 6.65
CA ALA A 245 30.85 -21.25 7.67
C ALA A 245 31.83 -22.02 8.60
N ARG A 246 32.36 -23.15 8.13
CA ARG A 246 33.58 -23.76 8.65
C ARG A 246 34.51 -24.02 7.47
N GLU A 247 34.93 -22.94 6.83
CA GLU A 247 36.23 -22.74 6.17
C GLU A 247 36.15 -21.44 5.37
N GLU A 248 37.05 -20.52 5.71
CA GLU A 248 37.51 -19.41 4.87
C GLU A 248 36.63 -18.14 4.78
N GLY A 249 36.90 -17.23 5.73
CA GLY A 249 37.48 -15.91 5.44
C GLY A 249 36.76 -14.92 4.50
N LYS A 250 36.25 -13.84 5.09
CA LYS A 250 36.12 -12.45 4.55
C LYS A 250 35.58 -12.28 3.12
N GLY A 251 34.38 -11.73 3.02
CA GLY A 251 33.91 -11.03 1.82
C GLY A 251 32.70 -10.15 2.14
N GLU A 252 32.86 -8.83 1.96
CA GLU A 252 31.78 -7.85 1.94
C GLU A 252 30.79 -8.16 0.81
N GLY A 253 29.49 -7.98 1.03
CA GLY A 253 28.49 -8.26 0.00
C GLY A 253 27.10 -7.77 0.36
N GLY A 254 26.84 -6.47 0.13
CA GLY A 254 25.50 -5.90 0.08
C GLY A 254 24.73 -6.45 -1.13
N GLY A 255 24.14 -7.63 -0.99
CA GLY A 255 23.25 -8.23 -1.98
C GLY A 255 21.79 -7.86 -1.68
N SER A 256 21.14 -7.15 -2.60
CA SER A 256 19.70 -6.91 -2.56
C SER A 256 18.96 -8.25 -2.59
N ARG A 257 18.38 -8.66 -1.45
CA ARG A 257 17.56 -9.89 -1.33
C ARG A 257 16.16 -9.62 -1.89
N GLY A 258 16.06 -9.55 -3.22
CA GLY A 258 14.79 -9.44 -3.94
C GLY A 258 14.24 -10.79 -4.43
N THR A 259 13.02 -10.78 -4.97
CA THR A 259 12.42 -11.96 -5.60
C THR A 259 13.23 -12.42 -6.80
N ASN A 260 13.82 -13.61 -6.74
CA ASN A 260 14.74 -14.09 -7.78
C ASN A 260 14.03 -14.25 -9.14
N VAL A 261 14.62 -13.73 -10.21
CA VAL A 261 14.09 -13.75 -11.59
C VAL A 261 14.24 -15.12 -12.25
N ASP A 262 15.20 -15.91 -11.77
CA ASP A 262 15.56 -17.18 -12.41
C ASP A 262 14.55 -18.30 -12.14
N ASP A 263 13.72 -18.17 -11.08
CA ASP A 263 12.71 -19.15 -10.68
C ASP A 263 11.27 -18.77 -11.10
N ILE A 264 11.14 -18.05 -12.22
CA ILE A 264 9.85 -17.84 -12.89
C ILE A 264 9.55 -19.09 -13.74
N SER A 265 8.38 -19.72 -13.53
CA SER A 265 7.93 -20.86 -14.35
C SER A 265 8.03 -20.55 -15.85
N PRO A 266 8.46 -21.49 -16.71
CA PRO A 266 8.50 -21.29 -18.16
C PRO A 266 7.15 -20.88 -18.77
N GLU A 267 6.04 -21.27 -18.15
CA GLU A 267 4.70 -20.82 -18.54
C GLU A 267 4.48 -19.34 -18.21
N GLU A 268 4.90 -18.91 -17.03
CA GLU A 268 4.78 -17.52 -16.57
C GLU A 268 5.69 -16.59 -17.36
N ARG A 269 6.90 -17.04 -17.70
CA ARG A 269 7.82 -16.31 -18.59
C ARG A 269 7.18 -16.07 -19.95
N ARG A 270 6.57 -17.10 -20.55
CA ARG A 270 5.85 -16.98 -21.83
C ARG A 270 4.64 -16.05 -21.74
N ARG A 271 3.86 -16.10 -20.65
CA ARG A 271 2.76 -15.14 -20.43
C ARG A 271 3.25 -13.69 -20.34
N GLN A 272 4.37 -13.45 -19.67
CA GLN A 272 4.97 -12.13 -19.51
C GLN A 272 5.61 -11.59 -20.81
N GLU A 273 6.06 -12.46 -21.72
CA GLU A 273 6.58 -12.07 -23.04
C GLU A 273 5.47 -11.65 -24.01
N VAL A 274 4.25 -12.16 -23.84
CA VAL A 274 3.10 -11.89 -24.71
C VAL A 274 2.34 -10.61 -24.31
N LEU A 275 2.50 -10.12 -23.07
CA LEU A 275 1.89 -8.87 -22.64
C LEU A 275 2.62 -7.66 -23.26
N PRO A 276 1.90 -6.70 -23.89
CA PRO A 276 2.51 -5.53 -24.49
C PRO A 276 3.27 -4.72 -23.43
N ARG A 277 4.60 -4.70 -23.53
CA ARG A 277 5.47 -3.96 -22.61
C ARG A 277 5.24 -2.46 -22.77
N ASN A 278 5.15 -1.77 -21.63
CA ASN A 278 4.97 -0.31 -21.54
C ASN A 278 6.03 0.42 -22.41
N PRO A 279 5.66 1.32 -23.34
CA PRO A 279 6.57 1.96 -24.29
C PRO A 279 7.75 2.70 -23.67
N MET A 280 7.68 3.13 -22.40
CA MET A 280 8.82 3.72 -21.68
C MET A 280 10.00 2.74 -21.49
N LYS A 281 9.79 1.43 -21.59
CA LYS A 281 10.85 0.43 -21.50
C LYS A 281 11.80 0.46 -22.71
N ARG A 282 11.32 0.93 -23.87
CA ARG A 282 12.10 0.95 -25.12
C ARG A 282 13.24 1.98 -25.11
N MET A 283 13.14 3.01 -24.28
CA MET A 283 14.16 4.07 -24.20
C MET A 283 15.29 3.76 -23.22
N MET A 284 15.09 2.87 -22.22
CA MET A 284 16.13 2.53 -21.24
C MET A 284 17.01 1.33 -21.64
N GLU A 285 16.57 0.51 -22.60
CA GLU A 285 17.39 -0.63 -23.11
C GLU A 285 18.37 -0.22 -24.23
N ALA A 286 18.33 1.04 -24.68
CA ALA A 286 19.18 1.53 -25.77
C ALA A 286 20.50 2.19 -25.31
N ASP A 287 20.67 2.43 -24.01
CA ASP A 287 21.84 3.12 -23.43
C ASP A 287 22.63 2.25 -22.43
N ILE A 288 22.85 0.97 -22.75
CA ILE A 288 23.85 0.09 -22.10
C ILE A 288 24.79 -0.48 -23.15
#